data_AF-A0A526YFJ2-F1
#
_entry.id   AF-A0A526YFJ2-F1
#
_cell.length_a   1.000
_cell.length_b   1.000
_cell.length_c   1.000
_cell.angle_alpha   90.00
_cell.angle_beta   90.00
_cell.angle_gamma   90.00
#
_symmetry.space_group_name_H-M   'P 1'
#
loop_
_entity.id
_entity.type
_entity.pdbx_description
1 polymer ?
#
loop_
_entity_poly.entity_id
_entity_poly.type
_entity_poly.pdbx_seq_one_letter_code
_entity_poly.pdbx_strand_id
1 'polypeptide(L)'
;LWQAGAPGSYHAEYGFSTMGYEIAGGLGVKMAKPDEEVVVMIGDGSYLMLNSEIATSVMLGLKLTIVLLDNTGYGCINRLQMATGGANFNNLLKD
;
A
#
# COMPACT_ATOMS: atom_id res chain seq x y z
N LEU A 1 2.44 -4.29 -18.92
CA LEU A 1 2.27 -3.30 -17.83
C LEU A 1 0.78 -3.17 -17.55
N TRP A 2 0.37 -3.03 -16.29
CA TRP A 2 -1.00 -2.61 -15.97
C TRP A 2 -1.19 -1.15 -16.40
N GLN A 3 -2.33 -0.83 -17.03
CA GLN A 3 -2.67 0.52 -17.44
C GLN A 3 -3.96 0.94 -16.76
N ALA A 4 -3.94 2.16 -16.21
CA ALA A 4 -5.11 2.81 -15.66
C ALA A 4 -6.14 3.00 -16.79
N GLY A 5 -7.35 2.43 -16.63
CA GLY A 5 -8.35 2.38 -17.69
C GLY A 5 -9.06 3.71 -17.97
N ALA A 6 -8.97 4.67 -17.04
CA ALA A 6 -9.57 6.00 -17.16
C ALA A 6 -8.88 7.04 -16.25
N PRO A 7 -9.02 8.35 -16.51
CA PRO A 7 -8.61 9.38 -15.56
C PRO A 7 -9.20 9.14 -14.16
N GLY A 8 -8.37 9.25 -13.12
CA GLY A 8 -8.80 8.99 -11.73
C GLY A 8 -8.91 7.52 -11.34
N SER A 9 -8.48 6.57 -12.18
CA SER A 9 -8.45 5.13 -11.83
C SER A 9 -7.14 4.66 -11.17
N TYR A 10 -6.19 5.58 -10.96
CA TYR A 10 -4.93 5.28 -10.29
C TYR A 10 -4.68 6.28 -9.16
N HIS A 11 -4.51 5.74 -7.96
CA HIS A 11 -4.25 6.49 -6.74
C HIS A 11 -2.95 5.99 -6.11
N ALA A 12 -2.12 6.93 -5.71
CA ALA A 12 -0.92 6.70 -4.93
C ALA A 12 -0.72 7.94 -4.04
N GLU A 13 0.05 7.80 -2.96
CA GLU A 13 0.52 8.98 -2.25
C GLU A 13 1.68 9.59 -3.08
N TYR A 14 1.55 10.87 -3.43
CA TYR A 14 2.48 11.58 -4.32
C TYR A 14 3.29 12.69 -3.63
N GLY A 15 2.97 13.03 -2.38
CA GLY A 15 3.54 14.18 -1.68
C GLY A 15 4.70 13.79 -0.78
N PHE A 16 4.37 13.13 0.32
CA PHE A 16 5.33 12.80 1.39
C PHE A 16 5.79 11.34 1.35
N SER A 17 5.31 10.56 0.39
CA SER A 17 5.47 9.12 0.27
C SER A 17 5.09 8.36 1.54
N THR A 18 3.94 8.71 2.14
CA THR A 18 3.54 8.11 3.43
C THR A 18 3.13 6.66 3.26
N MET A 19 3.78 5.80 4.05
CA MET A 19 3.43 4.38 4.15
C MET A 19 2.11 4.19 4.89
N GLY A 20 1.31 3.20 4.48
CA GLY A 20 -0.01 2.91 5.07
C GLY A 20 -1.18 3.63 4.40
N TYR A 21 -0.93 4.53 3.43
CA TYR A 21 -1.96 5.21 2.66
C TYR A 21 -2.92 4.24 1.94
N GLU A 22 -2.41 3.09 1.50
CA GLU A 22 -3.02 2.29 0.43
C GLU A 22 -4.42 1.76 0.80
N ILE A 23 -4.61 1.25 2.02
CA ILE A 23 -5.91 0.72 2.47
C ILE A 23 -6.89 1.86 2.74
N ALA A 24 -6.47 2.89 3.48
CA ALA A 24 -7.31 4.05 3.79
C ALA A 24 -7.72 4.82 2.52
N GLY A 25 -6.78 4.98 1.58
CA GLY A 25 -7.01 5.57 0.27
C GLY A 25 -7.98 4.74 -0.55
N GLY A 26 -7.79 3.41 -0.60
CA GLY A 26 -8.73 2.50 -1.25
C GLY A 26 -10.15 2.56 -0.68
N LEU A 27 -10.26 2.62 0.66
CA LEU A 27 -11.55 2.83 1.34
C LEU A 27 -12.20 4.15 0.92
N GLY A 28 -11.44 5.25 0.91
CA GLY A 28 -11.92 6.55 0.45
C GLY A 28 -12.39 6.54 -1.01
N VAL A 29 -11.67 5.87 -1.91
CA VAL A 29 -12.09 5.68 -3.30
C VAL A 29 -13.39 4.88 -3.37
N LYS A 30 -13.53 3.80 -2.60
CA LYS A 30 -14.75 3.00 -2.56
C LYS A 30 -15.94 3.78 -2.00
N MET A 31 -15.72 4.68 -1.04
CA MET A 31 -16.75 5.61 -0.55
C MET A 31 -17.17 6.61 -1.63
N ALA A 32 -16.23 7.12 -2.45
CA ALA A 32 -16.53 8.06 -3.53
C ALA A 32 -17.14 7.39 -4.77
N LYS A 33 -16.84 6.10 -4.99
CA LYS A 33 -17.24 5.30 -6.14
C LYS A 33 -17.75 3.92 -5.69
N PRO A 34 -18.94 3.85 -5.07
CA PRO A 34 -19.43 2.62 -4.45
C PRO A 34 -19.66 1.47 -5.44
N ASP A 35 -19.96 1.78 -6.70
CA ASP A 35 -20.23 0.77 -7.74
C ASP A 35 -18.96 0.25 -8.43
N GLU A 36 -17.82 0.91 -8.24
CA GLU A 36 -16.56 0.54 -8.90
C GLU A 36 -15.78 -0.50 -8.09
N GLU A 37 -15.05 -1.38 -8.77
CA GLU A 37 -14.14 -2.32 -8.13
C GLU A 37 -12.85 -1.62 -7.73
N VAL A 38 -12.48 -1.73 -6.44
CA VAL A 38 -11.27 -1.11 -5.89
C VAL A 38 -10.26 -2.18 -5.54
N VAL A 39 -9.10 -2.11 -6.19
CA VAL A 39 -7.95 -2.97 -5.93
C VAL A 39 -6.87 -2.13 -5.23
N VAL A 40 -6.47 -2.57 -4.05
CA VAL A 40 -5.41 -1.97 -3.24
C VAL A 40 -4.16 -2.84 -3.37
N MET A 41 -3.08 -2.28 -3.90
CA MET A 41 -1.76 -2.93 -3.85
C MET A 41 -0.96 -2.33 -2.71
N ILE A 42 -0.44 -3.16 -1.81
CA ILE A 42 0.24 -2.72 -0.59
C ILE A 42 1.46 -3.61 -0.29
N GLY A 43 2.55 -3.02 0.20
CA GLY A 43 3.69 -3.77 0.71
C GLY A 43 3.49 -4.23 2.17
N ASP A 44 4.17 -5.30 2.57
CA ASP A 44 4.25 -5.78 3.97
C ASP A 44 4.56 -4.67 4.99
N GLY A 45 5.57 -3.86 4.74
CA GLY A 45 5.92 -2.74 5.63
C GLY A 45 4.80 -1.71 5.76
N SER A 46 4.16 -1.33 4.65
CA SER A 46 3.03 -0.38 4.65
C SER A 46 1.80 -0.98 5.35
N TYR A 47 1.55 -2.28 5.16
CA TYR A 47 0.43 -2.98 5.78
C TYR A 47 0.47 -2.88 7.30
N LEU A 48 1.66 -2.98 7.90
CA LEU A 48 1.82 -2.88 9.36
C LEU A 48 1.50 -1.49 9.93
N MET A 49 1.35 -0.45 9.11
CA MET A 49 1.08 0.91 9.59
C MET A 49 -0.41 1.20 9.82
N LEU A 50 -1.28 0.88 8.86
CA LEU A 50 -2.70 1.25 8.88
C LEU A 50 -3.62 0.09 8.43
N ASN A 51 -3.29 -1.16 8.78
CA ASN A 51 -4.15 -2.32 8.49
C ASN A 51 -5.50 -2.29 9.23
N SER A 52 -5.66 -1.50 10.29
CA SER A 52 -6.93 -1.38 11.04
C SER A 52 -8.10 -0.94 10.16
N GLU A 53 -7.83 -0.23 9.06
CA GLU A 53 -8.86 0.21 8.12
C GLU A 53 -9.53 -0.95 7.35
N ILE A 54 -8.96 -2.15 7.39
CA ILE A 54 -9.66 -3.36 6.93
C ILE A 54 -10.91 -3.59 7.77
N ALA A 55 -10.82 -3.45 9.11
CA ALA A 55 -11.97 -3.59 9.98
C ALA A 55 -13.02 -2.50 9.68
N THR A 56 -12.59 -1.25 9.45
CA THR A 56 -13.46 -0.16 9.02
C THR A 56 -14.19 -0.51 7.72
N SER A 57 -13.49 -1.04 6.72
CA SER A 57 -14.08 -1.41 5.43
C SER A 57 -15.18 -2.47 5.58
N VAL A 58 -14.96 -3.46 6.46
CA VAL A 58 -15.94 -4.52 6.77
C VAL A 58 -17.14 -3.92 7.51
N MET A 59 -16.91 -3.06 8.51
CA MET A 59 -17.98 -2.40 9.28
C MET A 59 -18.89 -1.54 8.40
N LEU A 60 -18.33 -0.89 7.38
CA LEU A 60 -19.07 -0.07 6.43
C LEU A 60 -19.69 -0.87 5.27
N GLY A 61 -19.41 -2.18 5.16
CA GLY A 61 -19.85 -3.00 4.04
C GLY A 61 -19.21 -2.61 2.70
N LEU A 62 -18.05 -1.96 2.72
CA LEU A 62 -17.35 -1.46 1.55
C LEU A 62 -16.27 -2.46 1.12
N LYS A 63 -16.58 -3.28 0.12
CA LYS A 63 -15.65 -4.31 -0.40
C LYS A 63 -14.40 -3.68 -1.01
N LEU A 64 -13.24 -4.11 -0.53
CA LEU A 64 -11.92 -3.85 -1.13
C LEU A 64 -11.28 -5.17 -1.55
N THR A 65 -10.57 -5.18 -2.69
CA THR A 65 -9.68 -6.28 -3.06
C THR A 65 -8.25 -5.89 -2.71
N ILE A 66 -7.66 -6.53 -1.70
CA ILE A 66 -6.33 -6.15 -1.20
C ILE A 66 -5.29 -7.17 -1.67
N VAL A 67 -4.23 -6.70 -2.31
CA VAL A 67 -3.09 -7.47 -2.78
C VAL A 67 -1.86 -7.08 -1.96
N LEU A 68 -1.45 -7.97 -1.06
CA LEU A 68 -0.27 -7.80 -0.22
C LEU A 68 0.98 -8.34 -0.93
N LEU A 69 1.98 -7.49 -1.10
CA LEU A 69 3.30 -7.84 -1.62
C LEU A 69 4.25 -8.04 -0.46
N ASP A 70 4.29 -9.28 0.05
CA ASP A 70 5.16 -9.67 1.15
C ASP A 70 6.57 -10.02 0.64
N ASN A 71 7.55 -9.23 1.06
CA ASN A 71 8.97 -9.47 0.77
C ASN A 71 9.79 -9.63 2.06
N THR A 72 9.13 -9.77 3.21
CA THR A 72 9.75 -9.88 4.54
C THR A 72 10.68 -8.71 4.90
N GLY A 73 10.29 -7.47 4.57
CA GLY A 73 11.02 -6.27 4.97
C GLY A 73 10.77 -5.01 4.13
N TYR A 74 11.48 -3.94 4.50
CA TYR A 74 11.55 -2.68 3.77
C TYR A 74 12.53 -2.76 2.60
N GLY A 75 12.23 -3.60 1.61
CA GLY A 75 13.13 -3.91 0.50
C GLY A 75 13.60 -2.71 -0.33
N CYS A 76 12.78 -1.68 -0.52
CA CYS A 76 13.19 -0.44 -1.22
C CYS A 76 14.21 0.37 -0.40
N ILE A 77 14.00 0.47 0.92
CA ILE A 77 14.90 1.18 1.85
C ILE A 77 16.24 0.43 1.92
N ASN A 78 16.21 -0.88 2.07
CA ASN A 78 17.42 -1.72 2.08
C ASN A 78 18.24 -1.57 0.79
N ARG A 79 17.58 -1.66 -0.38
CA ARG A 79 18.28 -1.49 -1.67
C ARG A 79 18.89 -0.10 -1.81
N LEU A 80 18.19 0.94 -1.37
CA LEU A 80 18.72 2.31 -1.39
C LEU A 80 19.93 2.44 -0.46
N GLN A 81 19.83 1.92 0.76
CA GLN A 81 20.92 1.88 1.75
C GLN A 81 22.18 1.22 1.19
N MET A 82 22.04 0.04 0.56
CA MET A 82 23.17 -0.67 -0.05
C MET A 82 23.74 0.09 -1.26
N ALA A 83 22.86 0.71 -2.07
CA ALA A 83 23.27 1.48 -3.24
C ALA A 83 24.02 2.77 -2.88
N THR A 84 23.80 3.33 -1.69
CA THR A 84 24.49 4.53 -1.18
C THR A 84 25.70 4.21 -0.29
N GLY A 85 26.15 2.95 -0.28
CA GLY A 85 27.38 2.52 0.43
C GLY A 85 27.16 2.13 1.90
N GLY A 86 25.93 2.06 2.37
CA GLY A 86 25.58 1.47 3.67
C GLY A 86 25.67 -0.05 3.67
N ALA A 87 25.82 -0.65 4.84
CA ALA A 87 25.63 -2.09 5.05
C ALA A 87 24.15 -2.39 5.30
N ASN A 88 23.72 -3.64 5.13
CA ASN A 88 22.39 -4.09 5.56
C ASN A 88 22.18 -3.84 7.06
N PHE A 89 21.08 -3.19 7.44
CA PHE A 89 20.75 -2.92 8.84
C PHE A 89 19.27 -2.57 9.02
N ASN A 90 18.56 -3.32 9.89
CA ASN A 90 17.20 -3.06 10.38
C ASN A 90 16.09 -2.87 9.31
N ASN A 91 16.28 -3.37 8.10
CA ASN A 91 15.33 -3.25 7.01
C ASN A 91 14.76 -4.60 6.54
N LEU A 92 15.46 -5.72 6.70
CA LEU A 92 14.96 -7.05 6.36
C LEU A 92 14.76 -7.90 7.61
N LEU A 93 13.84 -8.86 7.56
CA LEU A 93 13.56 -9.76 8.68
C LEU A 93 14.77 -10.62 9.10
N LYS A 94 15.70 -10.88 8.18
CA LYS A 94 16.87 -11.74 8.39
C LYS A 94 18.16 -10.96 8.70
N ASP A 95 18.04 -9.65 8.93
CA ASP A 95 19.19 -8.77 9.20
C ASP A 95 19.98 -9.16 10.46
#